data_AF-A0A183HIM0-F1
#
_entry.id   AF-A0A183HIM0-F1
#
_cell.length_a   1.000
_cell.length_b   1.000
_cell.length_c   1.000
_cell.angle_alpha   90.00
_cell.angle_beta   90.00
_cell.angle_gamma   90.00
#
_symmetry.space_group_name_H-M   'P 1'
#
loop_
_entity.id
_entity.type
_entity.pdbx_description
1 polymer ?
#
loop_
_entity_poly.entity_id
_entity_poly.type
_entity_poly.pdbx_seq_one_letter_code
_entity_poly.pdbx_strand_id
1 'polypeptide(L)'
;MVNLAGTGATAKQPSHHIYTFQITNEPIRNMMLSQVNIEDLSVQRYLIAVSERSVARVPLAHCNRFNTCTDCVALRDPHCAWDLAAKKCVILNNDLNGLYEQAIITGQAEGCGTITEFQHFFNSDTASPTTTEREEPLQGKHHHCFSQ
;
A
#
# COMPACT_ATOMS: atom_id res chain seq x y z
N MET A 1 6.68 -6.34 -44.99
CA MET A 1 6.31 -7.46 -44.11
C MET A 1 7.52 -7.74 -43.24
N VAL A 2 7.53 -7.25 -41.99
CA VAL A 2 8.65 -7.47 -41.07
C VAL A 2 8.10 -8.27 -39.90
N ASN A 3 8.47 -9.55 -39.84
CA ASN A 3 8.17 -10.41 -38.69
C ASN A 3 9.11 -10.01 -37.56
N LEU A 4 8.55 -9.56 -36.45
CA LEU A 4 9.27 -9.43 -35.18
C LEU A 4 8.97 -10.67 -34.33
N ALA A 5 9.74 -11.74 -34.55
CA ALA A 5 9.80 -12.86 -33.63
C ALA A 5 10.72 -12.47 -32.46
N GLY A 6 10.12 -12.00 -31.36
CA GLY A 6 10.77 -11.84 -30.07
C GLY A 6 10.43 -13.03 -29.18
N THR A 7 11.36 -13.96 -29.05
CA THR A 7 11.32 -15.06 -28.09
C THR A 7 11.35 -14.53 -26.65
N GLY A 8 10.38 -14.92 -25.83
CA GLY A 8 10.48 -14.84 -24.37
C GLY A 8 10.22 -13.48 -23.72
N ALA A 9 9.08 -12.85 -23.99
CA ALA A 9 8.55 -11.83 -23.08
C ALA A 9 7.87 -12.54 -21.91
N THR A 10 8.54 -12.64 -20.76
CA THR A 10 7.84 -12.86 -19.49
C THR A 10 6.81 -11.74 -19.36
N ALA A 11 5.54 -12.09 -19.15
CA ALA A 11 4.43 -11.14 -19.19
C ALA A 11 4.54 -10.13 -18.04
N LYS A 12 5.26 -9.05 -18.29
CA LYS A 12 5.35 -7.85 -17.47
C LYS A 12 3.95 -7.24 -17.40
N GLN A 13 3.26 -7.35 -16.26
CA GLN A 13 1.99 -6.62 -16.08
C GLN A 13 2.30 -5.11 -16.13
N PRO A 14 1.91 -4.36 -17.18
CA PRO A 14 2.21 -2.93 -17.28
C PRO A 14 1.13 -2.07 -16.63
N SER A 15 -0.03 -2.65 -16.29
CA SER A 15 -1.18 -1.95 -15.69
C SER A 15 -2.11 -2.95 -14.98
N HIS A 16 -2.73 -2.52 -13.88
CA HIS A 16 -3.73 -3.28 -13.13
C HIS A 16 -5.02 -2.45 -13.05
N HIS A 17 -6.15 -3.01 -13.49
CA HIS A 17 -7.45 -2.36 -13.35
C HIS A 17 -8.03 -2.70 -11.97
N ILE A 18 -8.28 -1.69 -11.15
CA ILE A 18 -8.75 -1.89 -9.76
C ILE A 18 -10.28 -2.03 -9.73
N TYR A 19 -11.02 -1.04 -10.22
CA TYR A 19 -12.47 -1.11 -10.38
C TYR A 19 -12.99 -0.03 -11.34
N THR A 20 -14.25 -0.18 -11.75
CA THR A 20 -15.04 0.82 -12.47
C THR A 20 -16.28 1.14 -11.66
N PHE A 21 -16.67 2.40 -11.60
CA PHE A 21 -17.91 2.85 -10.97
C PHE A 21 -18.42 4.09 -11.70
N GLN A 22 -19.71 4.37 -11.52
CA GLN A 22 -20.35 5.49 -12.16
C GLN A 22 -20.28 6.73 -11.25
N ILE A 23 -19.72 7.82 -11.77
CA ILE A 23 -19.64 9.12 -11.07
C ILE A 23 -20.90 9.97 -11.32
N THR A 24 -21.39 9.99 -12.56
CA THR A 24 -22.53 10.79 -13.01
C THR A 24 -23.17 10.15 -14.26
N ASN A 25 -24.36 10.60 -14.64
CA ASN A 25 -25.02 10.25 -15.91
C ASN A 25 -24.61 11.16 -17.08
N GLU A 26 -23.73 12.14 -16.85
CA GLU A 26 -23.23 13.09 -17.85
C GLU A 26 -21.82 12.73 -18.33
N PRO A 27 -21.44 13.07 -19.57
CA PRO A 27 -20.05 12.93 -20.02
C PRO A 27 -19.09 13.76 -19.17
N ILE A 28 -18.02 13.13 -18.66
CA ILE A 28 -16.94 13.82 -17.96
C ILE A 28 -16.09 14.57 -18.99
N ARG A 29 -15.93 15.87 -18.79
CA ARG A 29 -15.15 16.77 -19.64
C ARG A 29 -13.74 17.05 -19.10
N ASN A 30 -13.57 17.02 -17.78
CA ASN A 30 -12.26 17.23 -17.16
C ASN A 30 -12.14 16.49 -15.81
N MET A 31 -10.90 16.18 -15.43
CA MET A 31 -10.55 15.51 -14.18
C MET A 31 -9.32 16.16 -13.56
N MET A 32 -9.38 16.44 -12.25
CA MET A 32 -8.27 17.03 -11.50
C MET A 32 -8.09 16.32 -10.16
N LEU A 33 -6.84 16.02 -9.80
CA LEU A 33 -6.50 15.56 -8.46
C LEU A 33 -6.38 16.76 -7.52
N SER A 34 -7.08 16.69 -6.39
CA SER A 34 -7.06 17.70 -5.34
C SER A 34 -6.57 17.08 -4.04
N GLN A 35 -5.58 17.74 -3.43
CA GLN A 35 -5.08 17.40 -2.10
C GLN A 35 -5.39 18.57 -1.17
N VAL A 36 -6.18 18.30 -0.14
CA VAL A 36 -6.53 19.27 0.90
C VAL A 36 -5.72 18.91 2.13
N ASN A 37 -4.81 19.80 2.50
CA ASN A 37 -4.12 19.73 3.79
C ASN A 37 -4.98 20.52 4.77
N ILE A 38 -5.51 19.84 5.78
CA ILE A 38 -6.21 20.49 6.88
C ILE A 38 -5.25 20.43 8.06
N GLU A 39 -4.85 21.59 8.60
CA GLU A 39 -3.99 21.66 9.78
C GLU A 39 -4.59 20.80 10.91
N ASP A 40 -3.75 19.98 11.56
CA ASP A 40 -4.11 18.97 12.57
C ASP A 40 -4.94 17.75 12.13
N LEU A 41 -5.12 17.52 10.81
CA LEU A 41 -5.82 16.34 10.28
C LEU A 41 -5.05 15.62 9.16
N SER A 42 -5.41 14.36 8.91
CA SER A 42 -4.88 13.56 7.81
C SER A 42 -5.15 14.23 6.46
N VAL A 43 -4.13 14.24 5.58
CA VAL A 43 -4.23 14.72 4.20
C VAL A 43 -5.40 14.04 3.47
N GLN A 44 -6.38 14.83 3.03
CA GLN A 44 -7.51 14.32 2.26
C GLN A 44 -7.27 14.52 0.77
N ARG A 45 -7.43 13.45 -0.01
CA ARG A 45 -7.21 13.46 -1.45
C ARG A 45 -8.49 13.06 -2.18
N TYR A 46 -8.80 13.81 -3.23
CA TYR A 46 -10.00 13.62 -4.03
C TYR A 46 -9.70 13.73 -5.51
N LEU A 47 -10.46 13.01 -6.32
CA LEU A 47 -10.63 13.27 -7.73
C LEU A 47 -11.83 14.23 -7.90
N ILE A 48 -11.59 15.35 -8.56
CA ILE A 48 -12.64 16.27 -8.98
C ILE A 48 -12.98 15.94 -10.43
N ALA A 49 -14.21 15.49 -10.67
CA ALA A 49 -14.72 15.16 -12.00
C ALA A 49 -15.73 16.22 -12.43
N VAL A 50 -15.50 16.84 -13.59
CA VAL A 50 -16.30 17.96 -14.09
C VAL A 50 -17.05 17.55 -15.35
N SER A 51 -18.36 17.78 -15.36
CA SER A 51 -19.23 17.69 -16.55
C SER A 51 -19.75 19.08 -16.93
N GLU A 52 -20.64 19.18 -17.92
CA GLU A 52 -21.29 20.45 -18.25
C GLU A 52 -22.18 20.99 -17.14
N ARG A 53 -22.86 20.08 -16.42
CA ARG A 53 -23.97 20.41 -15.52
C ARG A 53 -23.67 20.11 -14.06
N SER A 54 -22.55 19.45 -13.77
CA SER A 54 -22.19 19.07 -12.42
C SER A 54 -20.68 18.93 -12.21
N VAL A 55 -20.28 19.14 -10.96
CA VAL A 55 -18.93 18.83 -10.45
C VAL A 55 -19.09 17.83 -9.32
N ALA A 56 -18.40 16.70 -9.41
CA ALA A 56 -18.42 15.65 -8.41
C ALA A 56 -17.05 15.55 -7.72
N ARG A 57 -17.07 15.51 -6.38
CA ARG A 57 -15.90 15.17 -5.58
C ARG A 57 -15.93 13.68 -5.26
N VAL A 58 -14.89 12.97 -5.71
CA VAL A 58 -14.81 11.52 -5.67
C VAL A 58 -13.63 11.12 -4.76
N PRO A 59 -13.82 10.27 -3.73
CA PRO A 59 -12.72 9.71 -2.95
C PRO A 59 -11.73 8.97 -3.85
N LEU A 60 -10.43 9.05 -3.57
CA LEU A 60 -9.43 8.32 -4.38
C LEU A 60 -9.56 6.80 -4.28
N ALA A 61 -10.06 6.31 -3.15
CA ALA A 61 -10.19 4.89 -2.89
C ALA A 61 -11.51 4.57 -2.16
N HIS A 62 -12.05 3.39 -2.44
CA HIS A 62 -13.30 2.90 -1.86
C HIS A 62 -13.07 1.64 -1.01
N CYS A 63 -12.02 1.64 -0.18
CA CYS A 63 -11.57 0.48 0.60
C CYS A 63 -12.68 -0.16 1.45
N ASN A 64 -13.51 0.67 2.08
CA ASN A 64 -14.61 0.23 2.96
C ASN A 64 -15.68 -0.62 2.25
N ARG A 65 -15.63 -0.75 0.92
CA ARG A 65 -16.51 -1.68 0.17
C ARG A 65 -16.10 -3.14 0.35
N PHE A 66 -14.84 -3.39 0.72
CA PHE A 66 -14.26 -4.73 0.87
C PHE A 66 -14.16 -5.08 2.35
N ASN A 67 -14.90 -6.12 2.76
CA ASN A 67 -15.11 -6.43 4.18
C ASN A 67 -14.29 -7.63 4.67
N THR A 68 -13.55 -8.29 3.78
CA THR A 68 -12.66 -9.41 4.12
C THR A 68 -11.22 -9.03 3.80
N CYS A 69 -10.27 -9.65 4.51
CA CYS A 69 -8.85 -9.43 4.27
C CYS A 69 -8.47 -9.81 2.84
N THR A 70 -8.92 -10.99 2.40
CA THR A 70 -8.67 -11.51 1.05
C THR A 70 -9.15 -10.56 -0.02
N ASP A 71 -10.36 -10.01 0.10
CA ASP A 71 -10.88 -9.05 -0.88
C ASP A 71 -10.09 -7.73 -0.86
N CYS A 72 -9.69 -7.26 0.32
CA CYS A 72 -8.93 -6.02 0.48
C CYS A 72 -7.54 -6.13 -0.18
N VAL A 73 -6.84 -7.25 0.01
CA VAL A 73 -5.50 -7.49 -0.53
C VAL A 73 -5.55 -7.82 -2.02
N ALA A 74 -6.53 -8.63 -2.45
CA ALA A 74 -6.73 -8.96 -3.86
C ALA A 74 -7.11 -7.76 -4.73
N LEU A 75 -7.64 -6.68 -4.12
CA LEU A 75 -7.93 -5.42 -4.80
C LEU A 75 -6.67 -4.79 -5.43
N ARG A 76 -5.50 -4.99 -4.81
CA ARG A 76 -4.22 -4.44 -5.24
C ARG A 76 -4.24 -2.90 -5.38
N ASP A 77 -5.13 -2.24 -4.63
CA ASP A 77 -5.21 -0.78 -4.58
C ASP A 77 -4.13 -0.24 -3.63
N PRO A 78 -3.18 0.58 -4.11
CA PRO A 78 -2.11 1.14 -3.27
C PRO A 78 -2.62 2.01 -2.12
N HIS A 79 -3.87 2.49 -2.18
CA HIS A 79 -4.49 3.28 -1.13
C HIS A 79 -5.22 2.42 -0.08
N CYS A 80 -5.44 1.14 -0.33
CA CYS A 80 -6.17 0.25 0.56
C CYS A 80 -5.25 -0.76 1.24
N ALA A 81 -5.44 -0.95 2.53
CA ALA A 81 -4.80 -2.03 3.28
C ALA A 81 -5.77 -2.61 4.30
N TRP A 82 -5.52 -3.88 4.66
CA TRP A 82 -6.26 -4.52 5.74
C TRP A 82 -5.66 -4.12 7.08
N ASP A 83 -6.44 -3.45 7.93
CA ASP A 83 -6.06 -3.16 9.31
C ASP A 83 -6.33 -4.41 10.17
N LEU A 84 -5.26 -4.97 10.73
CA LEU A 84 -5.33 -6.18 11.53
C LEU A 84 -5.99 -6.01 12.89
N ALA A 85 -5.95 -4.80 13.46
CA ALA A 85 -6.58 -4.47 14.73
C ALA A 85 -8.06 -4.16 14.53
N ALA A 86 -8.39 -3.31 13.54
CA ALA A 86 -9.76 -2.94 13.24
C ALA A 86 -10.55 -4.02 12.50
N LYS A 87 -9.85 -5.01 11.91
CA LYS A 87 -10.41 -6.07 11.06
C LYS A 87 -11.26 -5.49 9.92
N LYS A 88 -10.71 -4.49 9.23
CA LYS A 88 -11.38 -3.76 8.15
C LYS A 88 -10.39 -3.36 7.06
N CYS A 89 -10.88 -3.26 5.84
CA CYS A 89 -10.13 -2.63 4.76
C CYS A 89 -10.24 -1.11 4.89
N VAL A 90 -9.12 -0.43 5.08
CA VAL A 90 -9.07 1.01 5.36
C VAL A 90 -8.24 1.74 4.31
N ILE A 91 -8.49 3.05 4.19
CA ILE A 91 -7.65 3.94 3.39
C ILE A 91 -6.38 4.24 4.18
N LEU A 92 -5.22 4.03 3.58
CA LEU A 92 -3.93 4.42 4.18
C LEU A 92 -3.77 5.94 4.16
N ASN A 93 -3.59 6.52 5.34
CA ASN A 93 -3.19 7.90 5.53
C ASN A 93 -1.68 8.00 5.76
N ASN A 94 -1.16 9.23 5.81
CA ASN A 94 0.28 9.45 6.09
C ASN A 94 0.71 8.97 7.49
N ASP A 95 -0.24 8.79 8.42
CA ASP A 95 -0.01 8.29 9.77
C ASP A 95 -0.11 6.76 9.80
N LEU A 96 1.00 6.08 9.46
CA LEU A 96 1.08 4.61 9.39
C LEU A 96 1.30 3.96 10.78
N ASN A 97 0.61 4.45 11.80
CA ASN A 97 0.67 3.89 13.16
C ASN A 97 -0.28 2.69 13.27
N GLY A 98 0.09 1.54 12.69
CA GLY A 98 -0.73 0.34 12.72
C GLY A 98 -0.08 -0.86 12.03
N LEU A 99 -0.69 -2.03 12.21
CA LEU A 99 -0.32 -3.25 11.47
C LEU A 99 -1.27 -3.40 10.29
N TYR A 100 -0.74 -3.15 9.10
CA TYR A 100 -1.47 -3.17 7.85
C TYR A 100 -0.96 -4.28 6.95
N GLU A 101 -1.87 -4.98 6.29
CA GLU A 101 -1.56 -6.02 5.31
C GLU A 101 -1.99 -5.57 3.90
N GLN A 102 -1.06 -5.64 2.95
CA GLN A 102 -1.26 -5.20 1.57
C GLN A 102 -0.30 -5.93 0.62
N ALA A 103 -0.78 -6.31 -0.57
CA ALA A 103 0.05 -6.92 -1.62
C ALA A 103 -0.26 -6.33 -3.00
N ILE A 104 0.28 -5.13 -3.30
CA ILE A 104 -0.02 -4.39 -4.55
C ILE A 104 0.44 -5.15 -5.80
N ILE A 105 1.59 -5.82 -5.73
CA ILE A 105 2.22 -6.46 -6.90
C ILE A 105 1.62 -7.83 -7.20
N THR A 106 1.31 -8.62 -6.19
CA THR A 106 0.84 -10.01 -6.37
C THR A 106 -0.66 -10.15 -6.14
N GLY A 107 -1.24 -9.37 -5.22
CA GLY A 107 -2.59 -9.59 -4.70
C GLY A 107 -2.72 -10.87 -3.88
N GLN A 108 -1.60 -11.48 -3.48
CA GLN A 108 -1.61 -12.74 -2.76
C GLN A 108 -2.09 -12.53 -1.32
N ALA A 109 -3.08 -13.32 -0.91
CA ALA A 109 -3.76 -13.18 0.38
C ALA A 109 -3.93 -14.53 1.10
N GLU A 110 -2.98 -15.46 0.89
CA GLU A 110 -2.85 -16.66 1.73
C GLU A 110 -2.42 -16.23 3.14
N GLY A 111 -3.04 -16.80 4.18
CA GLY A 111 -2.75 -16.42 5.57
C GLY A 111 -3.33 -15.08 6.02
N CYS A 112 -4.01 -14.35 5.12
CA CYS A 112 -4.45 -12.98 5.32
C CYS A 112 -5.30 -12.77 6.57
N GLY A 113 -5.01 -11.71 7.32
CA GLY A 113 -5.81 -11.26 8.45
C GLY A 113 -5.50 -12.01 9.75
N THR A 114 -4.56 -12.96 9.69
CA THR A 114 -4.01 -13.65 10.85
C THR A 114 -2.81 -12.89 11.41
N ILE A 115 -2.71 -12.79 12.74
CA ILE A 115 -1.56 -12.15 13.41
C ILE A 115 -0.37 -13.12 13.50
N THR A 116 -0.59 -14.38 13.16
CA THR A 116 0.33 -15.50 13.39
C THR A 116 1.58 -15.46 12.50
N GLU A 117 1.60 -14.64 11.44
CA GLU A 117 2.71 -14.59 10.46
C GLU A 117 3.74 -13.47 10.68
N PHE A 118 3.53 -12.57 11.65
CA PHE A 118 4.50 -11.49 11.92
C PHE A 118 5.85 -11.99 12.47
N GLN A 119 5.94 -13.23 12.95
CA GLN A 119 7.22 -13.82 13.38
C GLN A 119 8.01 -14.47 12.23
N HIS A 120 7.40 -14.70 11.07
CA HIS A 120 8.07 -15.32 9.93
C HIS A 120 8.62 -14.31 8.91
N PHE A 121 8.02 -13.14 8.77
CA PHE A 121 8.51 -12.12 7.83
C PHE A 121 9.74 -11.34 8.31
N PHE A 122 9.97 -11.20 9.63
CA PHE A 122 11.16 -10.53 10.17
C PHE A 122 12.35 -11.48 10.42
N ASN A 123 12.18 -12.80 10.26
CA ASN A 123 13.23 -13.79 10.47
C ASN A 123 13.93 -14.24 9.18
N SER A 124 13.53 -13.71 8.01
CA SER A 124 14.05 -14.21 6.74
C SER A 124 15.26 -13.44 6.17
N ASP A 125 15.77 -12.44 6.88
CA ASP A 125 17.07 -11.81 6.61
C ASP A 125 18.06 -12.05 7.77
N THR A 126 18.33 -13.32 8.07
CA THR A 126 19.59 -13.67 8.75
C THR A 126 20.09 -14.99 8.22
N ALA A 127 20.60 -14.96 6.98
CA ALA A 127 21.62 -15.92 6.58
C ALA A 127 22.87 -15.66 7.44
N SER A 128 23.14 -16.62 8.32
CA SER A 128 24.34 -16.71 9.17
C SER A 128 25.64 -16.54 8.38
N PRO A 129 26.65 -15.82 8.88
CA PRO A 129 28.03 -16.15 8.63
C PRO A 129 28.59 -16.92 9.83
N THR A 130 28.90 -18.19 9.57
CA THR A 130 29.83 -18.98 10.39
C THR A 130 31.22 -18.34 10.30
N THR A 131 31.74 -17.81 11.40
CA THR A 131 33.19 -17.75 11.66
C THR A 131 33.44 -17.70 13.16
N THR A 132 33.97 -18.83 13.65
CA THR A 132 34.64 -19.02 14.93
C THR A 132 35.92 -18.19 14.97
N GLU A 133 36.13 -17.28 15.94
CA GLU A 133 37.42 -16.93 16.56
C GLU A 133 37.20 -16.34 17.98
N ARG A 134 38.15 -16.59 18.90
CA ARG A 134 38.09 -16.43 20.39
C ARG A 134 38.57 -15.04 20.88
N GLU A 135 38.17 -14.69 22.12
CA GLU A 135 38.76 -13.81 23.20
C GLU A 135 39.59 -12.56 22.80
N GLU A 136 39.44 -11.35 23.35
CA GLU A 136 39.39 -10.87 24.75
C GLU A 136 38.92 -9.37 24.77
N PRO A 137 38.59 -8.77 25.94
CA PRO A 137 37.84 -7.52 26.08
C PRO A 137 38.72 -6.27 26.17
N LEU A 138 38.24 -5.14 25.64
CA LEU A 138 38.81 -3.83 25.99
C LEU A 138 37.75 -2.72 26.06
N GLN A 139 37.78 -2.04 27.21
CA GLN A 139 37.01 -0.88 27.66
C GLN A 139 36.91 0.26 26.62
N GLY A 140 35.75 0.94 26.54
CA GLY A 140 35.70 2.23 25.83
C GLY A 140 34.34 2.92 25.65
N LYS A 141 33.96 3.74 26.64
CA LYS A 141 33.24 5.03 26.55
C LYS A 141 31.82 5.11 25.96
N HIS A 142 30.86 5.23 26.90
CA HIS A 142 29.59 5.94 26.72
C HIS A 142 29.78 7.34 26.13
N HIS A 143 28.97 7.69 25.12
CA HIS A 143 28.67 9.08 24.78
C HIS A 143 27.15 9.28 24.80
N HIS A 144 26.71 10.04 25.78
CA HIS A 144 25.39 10.68 25.86
C HIS A 144 25.37 11.86 24.90
N CYS A 145 24.34 12.00 24.07
CA CYS A 145 23.96 13.27 23.46
C CYS A 145 22.61 13.71 24.03
N PHE A 146 22.66 14.66 24.97
CA PHE A 146 21.52 15.46 25.41
C PHE A 146 21.35 16.65 24.46
N SER A 147 20.09 16.94 24.12
CA SER A 147 19.67 18.18 23.47
C SER A 147 18.77 18.94 24.45
N GLN A 148 19.34 19.92 25.15
CA GLN A 148 18.71 21.19 25.56
C GLN A 148 19.76 22.11 26.18
#